data_AF-A0A817MMJ4-F1
#
_entry.id   AF-A0A817MMJ4-F1
#
_cell.length_a   1.000
_cell.length_b   1.000
_cell.length_c   1.000
_cell.angle_alpha   90.00
_cell.angle_beta   90.00
_cell.angle_gamma   90.00
#
_symmetry.space_group_name_H-M   'P 1'
#
loop_
_entity.id
_entity.type
_entity.pdbx_description
1 polymer ?
#
loop_
_entity_poly.entity_id
_entity_poly.type
_entity_poly.pdbx_seq_one_letter_code
_entity_poly.pdbx_strand_id
1 'polypeptide(L)'
;MSNEQTLYSTNRKAIDSSGSLGSLYDGYKDRILLKVNVNSIEKQSEEYKVRHCIITNDSKDQKLNILQMMGVENELRLSILLNIREKTGISAIIDYSYPINEYTRFFYYYYLDREEQLSNNPPKIQSSDESSKLQTSATHIITGIQTGIDIIIVLELPFNK
;
A
#
# COMPACT_ATOMS: atom_id res chain seq x y z
N MET A 1 -32.81 7.81 -18.08
CA MET A 1 -31.38 7.93 -18.40
C MET A 1 -30.62 7.85 -17.09
N SER A 2 -30.17 6.65 -16.72
CA SER A 2 -29.36 6.44 -15.52
C SER A 2 -27.94 6.87 -15.81
N ASN A 3 -27.45 7.89 -15.09
CA ASN A 3 -26.03 8.26 -15.11
C ASN A 3 -25.24 7.07 -14.54
N GLU A 4 -24.53 6.34 -15.39
CA GLU A 4 -23.45 5.47 -14.96
C GLU A 4 -22.37 6.38 -14.35
N GLN A 5 -22.32 6.42 -13.01
CA GLN A 5 -21.20 7.01 -12.32
C GLN A 5 -20.00 6.09 -12.56
N THR A 6 -19.09 6.49 -13.45
CA THR A 6 -17.83 5.79 -13.64
C THR A 6 -17.05 5.84 -12.33
N LEU A 7 -16.99 4.71 -11.63
CA LEU A 7 -16.16 4.54 -10.45
C LEU A 7 -14.69 4.58 -10.88
N TYR A 8 -13.98 5.62 -10.48
CA TYR A 8 -12.53 5.69 -10.65
C TYR A 8 -11.87 4.85 -9.55
N SER A 9 -11.21 3.77 -9.94
CA SER A 9 -10.38 2.97 -9.04
C SER A 9 -8.92 3.42 -9.12
N THR A 10 -8.24 3.36 -7.98
CA THR A 10 -6.80 3.61 -7.88
C THR A 10 -6.18 2.51 -7.02
N ASN A 11 -5.03 2.01 -7.46
CA ASN A 11 -4.26 1.04 -6.70
C ASN A 11 -3.22 1.78 -5.86
N ARG A 12 -3.04 1.32 -4.62
CA ARG A 12 -2.06 1.86 -3.69
C ARG A 12 -1.33 0.76 -2.96
N LYS A 13 0.00 0.88 -2.85
CA LYS A 13 0.81 -0.02 -2.03
C LYS A 13 0.38 0.08 -0.56
N ALA A 14 0.09 -1.06 0.06
CA ALA A 14 -0.28 -1.11 1.47
C ALA A 14 0.96 -0.91 2.36
N ILE A 15 1.09 0.28 2.97
CA ILE A 15 2.09 0.54 4.02
C ILE A 15 1.58 0.26 5.44
N ASP A 16 0.26 0.09 5.57
CA ASP A 16 -0.44 -0.32 6.78
C ASP A 16 -1.37 -1.49 6.45
N SER A 17 -1.10 -2.63 7.08
CA SER A 17 -1.87 -3.86 6.92
C SER A 17 -3.18 -3.88 7.69
N SER A 18 -3.53 -2.81 8.40
CA SER A 18 -4.79 -2.74 9.14
C SER A 18 -6.00 -2.73 8.21
N GLY A 19 -5.85 -2.38 6.93
CA GLY A 19 -6.96 -2.25 5.99
C GLY A 19 -7.69 -3.56 5.69
N SER A 20 -9.00 -3.48 5.54
CA SER A 20 -9.83 -4.59 5.06
C SER A 20 -10.79 -4.12 3.97
N LEU A 21 -11.30 -5.06 3.17
CA LEU A 21 -12.35 -4.77 2.20
C LEU A 21 -13.51 -4.01 2.86
N GLY A 22 -14.04 -3.01 2.16
CA GLY A 22 -15.08 -2.10 2.64
C GLY A 22 -14.62 -1.03 3.63
N SER A 23 -13.33 -1.00 4.02
CA SER A 23 -12.82 0.06 4.90
C SER A 23 -12.83 1.42 4.21
N LEU A 24 -13.06 2.47 5.00
CA LEU A 24 -12.98 3.86 4.55
C LEU A 24 -11.55 4.36 4.59
N TYR A 25 -11.12 5.03 3.52
CA TYR A 25 -9.76 5.57 3.36
C TYR A 25 -9.78 7.09 3.14
N ASP A 26 -8.89 7.78 3.85
CA ASP A 26 -8.61 9.20 3.70
C ASP A 26 -7.34 9.37 2.86
N GLY A 27 -7.48 9.71 1.58
CA GLY A 27 -6.37 9.89 0.66
C GLY A 27 -5.60 11.19 0.84
N TYR A 28 -6.08 12.14 1.64
CA TYR A 28 -5.31 13.33 1.98
C TYR A 28 -4.30 13.06 3.10
N LYS A 29 -4.68 12.19 4.05
CA LYS A 29 -3.83 11.80 5.20
C LYS A 29 -3.22 10.41 5.03
N ASP A 30 -3.48 9.78 3.89
CA ASP A 30 -3.10 8.43 3.55
C ASP A 30 -3.34 7.39 4.64
N ARG A 31 -4.53 7.38 5.25
CA ARG A 31 -4.84 6.51 6.39
C ARG A 31 -6.20 5.83 6.27
N ILE A 32 -6.31 4.67 6.90
CA ILE A 32 -7.58 3.96 7.07
C ILE A 32 -8.31 4.58 8.27
N LEU A 33 -9.58 4.94 8.07
CA LEU A 33 -10.38 5.62 9.10
C LEU A 33 -11.24 4.67 9.90
N LEU A 34 -11.94 3.76 9.21
CA LEU A 34 -12.92 2.87 9.81
C LEU A 34 -12.87 1.52 9.12
N LYS A 35 -12.81 0.46 9.93
CA LYS A 35 -13.12 -0.89 9.48
C LYS A 35 -14.63 -1.06 9.54
N VAL A 36 -15.27 -1.07 8.39
CA VAL A 36 -16.65 -1.56 8.32
C VAL A 36 -16.56 -3.07 8.53
N ASN A 37 -17.32 -3.63 9.46
CA ASN A 37 -17.33 -5.09 9.63
C ASN A 37 -18.16 -5.70 8.51
N VAL A 38 -17.46 -6.31 7.56
CA VAL A 38 -18.03 -6.75 6.29
C VAL A 38 -18.33 -8.25 6.30
N ASN A 39 -18.97 -8.73 7.36
CA ASN A 39 -19.34 -10.15 7.46
C ASN A 39 -20.47 -10.55 6.51
N SER A 40 -21.18 -9.57 5.93
CA SER A 40 -22.35 -9.78 5.08
C SER A 40 -22.13 -9.45 3.59
N ILE A 41 -20.93 -9.04 3.18
CA ILE A 41 -20.66 -8.76 1.76
C ILE A 41 -20.05 -9.99 1.11
N GLU A 42 -20.62 -10.38 -0.04
CA GLU A 42 -20.03 -11.37 -0.93
C GLU A 42 -18.65 -10.91 -1.39
N LYS A 43 -17.64 -11.69 -1.04
CA LYS A 43 -16.25 -11.49 -1.46
C LYS A 43 -15.95 -12.48 -2.57
N GLN A 44 -15.30 -12.01 -3.62
CA GLN A 44 -14.65 -12.87 -4.59
C GLN A 44 -13.18 -12.97 -4.19
N SER A 45 -12.67 -14.19 -4.10
CA SER A 45 -11.26 -14.43 -3.83
C SER A 45 -10.70 -15.35 -4.90
N GLU A 46 -9.58 -14.94 -5.47
CA GLU A 46 -8.89 -15.67 -6.53
C GLU A 46 -7.42 -15.85 -6.15
N GLU A 47 -6.85 -16.98 -6.59
CA GLU A 47 -5.41 -17.16 -6.52
C GLU A 47 -4.74 -16.19 -7.50
N TYR A 48 -3.88 -15.32 -6.97
CA TYR A 48 -3.19 -14.29 -7.75
C TYR A 48 -1.70 -14.37 -7.46
N LYS A 49 -0.94 -15.00 -8.38
CA LYS A 49 0.49 -15.29 -8.17
C LYS A 49 1.36 -14.37 -9.00
N VAL A 50 1.93 -13.35 -8.38
CA VAL A 50 2.92 -12.46 -9.01
C VAL A 50 4.19 -12.46 -8.18
N ARG A 51 5.35 -12.57 -8.85
CA ARG A 51 6.67 -12.52 -8.22
C ARG A 51 7.53 -11.48 -8.90
N HIS A 52 8.30 -10.76 -8.10
CA HIS A 52 9.23 -9.77 -8.62
C HIS A 52 10.47 -9.67 -7.74
N CYS A 53 11.61 -9.44 -8.38
CA CYS A 53 12.90 -9.33 -7.71
C CYS A 53 13.73 -8.26 -8.42
N ILE A 54 14.25 -7.31 -7.64
CA ILE A 54 15.15 -6.25 -8.10
C ILE A 54 16.40 -6.27 -7.21
N ILE A 55 17.57 -6.16 -7.85
CA ILE A 55 18.85 -5.94 -7.18
C ILE A 55 19.45 -4.67 -7.77
N THR A 56 19.85 -3.73 -6.92
CA THR A 56 20.45 -2.47 -7.37
C THR A 56 21.65 -2.04 -6.53
N ASN A 57 22.58 -1.32 -7.17
CA ASN A 57 23.75 -0.69 -6.57
C ASN A 57 23.68 0.83 -6.68
N ASP A 58 23.94 1.52 -5.57
CA ASP A 58 23.66 2.97 -5.44
C ASP A 58 24.81 3.87 -5.92
N SER A 59 25.79 3.34 -6.67
CA SER A 59 27.03 4.09 -6.88
C SER A 59 27.00 5.11 -8.02
N LYS A 60 25.90 5.23 -8.79
CA LYS A 60 25.88 6.09 -10.00
C LYS A 60 24.72 7.07 -10.11
N ASP A 61 23.58 6.82 -9.48
CA ASP A 61 22.42 7.72 -9.51
C ASP A 61 22.08 8.14 -8.09
N GLN A 62 22.61 9.30 -7.69
CA GLN A 62 22.58 9.90 -6.34
C GLN A 62 21.20 10.09 -5.67
N LYS A 63 20.09 9.57 -6.22
CA LYS A 63 18.77 9.59 -5.59
C LYS A 63 17.99 8.35 -5.98
N LEU A 64 18.51 7.16 -5.68
CA LEU A 64 17.71 5.95 -5.80
C LEU A 64 16.50 6.10 -4.87
N ASN A 65 15.34 6.36 -5.48
CA ASN A 65 14.12 6.43 -4.70
C ASN A 65 13.69 4.99 -4.40
N ILE A 66 14.20 4.46 -3.29
CA ILE A 66 13.96 3.08 -2.84
C ILE A 66 12.45 2.79 -2.81
N LEU A 67 11.64 3.76 -2.37
CA LEU A 67 10.19 3.63 -2.37
C LEU A 67 9.63 3.46 -3.80
N GLN A 68 10.13 4.23 -4.77
CA GLN A 68 9.75 4.08 -6.18
C GLN A 68 10.14 2.71 -6.74
N MET A 69 11.34 2.22 -6.41
CA MET A 69 11.79 0.87 -6.79
C MET A 69 10.85 -0.21 -6.23
N MET A 70 10.30 0.02 -5.03
CA MET A 70 9.33 -0.89 -4.40
C MET A 70 7.91 -0.76 -4.97
N GLY A 71 7.70 0.11 -5.96
CA GLY A 71 6.39 0.37 -6.56
C GLY A 71 5.47 1.23 -5.69
N VAL A 72 6.02 2.00 -4.74
CA VAL A 72 5.24 2.99 -3.98
C VAL A 72 4.92 4.18 -4.87
N GLU A 73 3.63 4.52 -4.95
CA GLU A 73 3.11 5.59 -5.80
C GLU A 73 3.64 6.96 -5.38
N ASN A 74 3.72 7.92 -6.30
CA ASN A 74 4.34 9.22 -6.07
C ASN A 74 3.65 10.01 -4.95
N GLU A 75 2.33 9.96 -4.90
CA GLU A 75 1.50 10.62 -3.89
C GLU A 75 1.78 10.05 -2.50
N LEU A 76 1.83 8.71 -2.40
CA LEU A 76 2.12 8.02 -1.15
C LEU A 76 3.57 8.27 -0.69
N ARG A 77 4.52 8.28 -1.63
CA ARG A 77 5.92 8.66 -1.36
C ARG A 77 6.01 10.05 -0.75
N LEU A 78 5.28 11.02 -1.30
CA LEU A 78 5.26 12.39 -0.76
C LEU A 78 4.70 12.41 0.66
N SER A 79 3.59 11.71 0.91
CA SER A 79 3.00 11.60 2.26
C SER A 79 3.94 10.99 3.29
N ILE A 80 4.68 9.95 2.89
CA ILE A 80 5.70 9.30 3.71
C ILE A 80 6.85 10.28 4.01
N LEU A 81 7.39 10.95 2.99
CA LEU A 81 8.52 11.88 3.13
C LEU A 81 8.17 13.12 3.97
N LEU A 82 6.92 13.59 3.90
CA LEU A 82 6.41 14.70 4.70
C LEU A 82 6.00 14.28 6.13
N ASN A 83 6.17 13.01 6.52
CA ASN A 83 5.72 12.45 7.80
C ASN A 83 4.22 12.68 8.06
N ILE A 84 3.40 12.75 7.01
CA ILE A 84 1.93 12.78 7.14
C ILE A 84 1.44 11.46 7.74
N ARG A 85 2.17 10.38 7.44
CA ARG A 85 1.96 9.04 7.97
C ARG A 85 3.21 8.50 8.65
N GLU A 86 3.00 7.71 9.70
CA GLU A 86 4.06 6.92 10.33
C GLU A 86 4.65 5.93 9.32
N LYS A 87 5.98 5.81 9.34
CA LYS A 87 6.73 4.94 8.45
C LYS A 87 6.76 3.54 9.05
N THR A 88 5.94 2.65 8.52
CA THR A 88 5.84 1.26 8.98
C THR A 88 6.18 0.28 7.86
N GLY A 89 6.56 -0.95 8.24
CA GLY A 89 6.89 -2.01 7.29
C GLY A 89 8.00 -1.60 6.32
N ILE A 90 7.80 -1.85 5.03
CA ILE A 90 8.80 -1.53 4.00
C ILE A 90 9.10 -0.04 3.85
N SER A 91 8.18 0.85 4.25
CA SER A 91 8.40 2.29 4.13
C SER A 91 9.44 2.82 5.13
N ALA A 92 9.70 2.08 6.22
CA ALA A 92 10.70 2.43 7.22
C ALA A 92 12.14 2.41 6.67
N ILE A 93 12.37 1.85 5.47
CA ILE A 93 13.68 1.83 4.83
C ILE A 93 14.26 3.23 4.61
N ILE A 94 13.42 4.26 4.50
CA ILE A 94 13.89 5.65 4.35
C ILE A 94 14.59 6.19 5.60
N ASP A 95 14.35 5.57 6.75
CA ASP A 95 15.01 5.90 8.02
C ASP A 95 16.24 5.01 8.27
N TYR A 96 16.69 4.26 7.25
CA TYR A 96 17.90 3.44 7.32
C TYR A 96 19.10 4.31 7.72
N SER A 97 19.67 4.02 8.88
CA SER A 97 20.59 4.94 9.56
C SER A 97 22.05 4.83 9.09
N TYR A 98 22.40 3.78 8.33
CA TYR A 98 23.77 3.59 7.85
C TYR A 98 24.00 4.32 6.52
N PRO A 99 25.22 4.87 6.31
CA PRO A 99 25.57 5.48 5.04
C PRO A 99 25.41 4.51 3.87
N ILE A 100 24.70 4.95 2.84
CA ILE A 100 24.59 4.21 1.59
C ILE A 100 25.79 4.61 0.71
N ASN A 101 26.54 3.62 0.24
CA ASN A 101 27.76 3.82 -0.54
C ASN A 101 27.84 2.82 -1.71
N GLU A 102 28.94 2.85 -2.47
CA GLU A 102 29.14 1.98 -3.63
C GLU A 102 29.22 0.48 -3.31
N TYR A 103 29.39 0.12 -2.04
CA TYR A 103 29.39 -1.25 -1.52
C TYR A 103 28.02 -1.66 -0.98
N THR A 104 27.06 -0.73 -0.89
CA THR A 104 25.69 -1.03 -0.46
C THR A 104 24.88 -1.60 -1.63
N ARG A 105 24.11 -2.64 -1.36
CA ARG A 105 23.21 -3.29 -2.31
C ARG A 105 21.81 -3.38 -1.70
N PHE A 106 20.82 -3.03 -2.51
CA PHE A 106 19.42 -3.22 -2.15
C PHE A 106 18.86 -4.41 -2.92
N PHE A 107 18.28 -5.34 -2.17
CA PHE A 107 17.54 -6.47 -2.71
C PHE A 107 16.09 -6.28 -2.33
N TYR A 108 15.23 -6.09 -3.33
CA TYR A 108 13.81 -6.02 -3.12
C TYR A 108 13.14 -7.22 -3.77
N TYR A 109 12.32 -7.91 -2.98
CA TYR A 109 11.52 -9.03 -3.42
C TYR A 109 10.08 -8.81 -2.99
N TYR A 110 9.14 -9.01 -3.90
CA TYR A 110 7.74 -9.14 -3.53
C TYR A 110 7.09 -10.35 -4.16
N TYR A 111 6.11 -10.89 -3.43
CA TYR A 111 5.26 -11.98 -3.86
C TYR A 111 3.83 -11.70 -3.46
N LEU A 112 2.91 -11.72 -4.43
CA LEU A 112 1.48 -11.69 -4.22
C LEU A 112 0.93 -13.10 -4.38
N ASP A 113 0.01 -13.51 -3.50
CA ASP A 113 -0.56 -14.86 -3.50
C ASP A 113 -2.08 -14.90 -3.67
N ARG A 114 -2.77 -13.87 -3.17
CA ARG A 114 -4.23 -13.81 -3.12
C ARG A 114 -4.71 -12.42 -3.50
N GLU A 115 -5.78 -12.38 -4.26
CA GLU A 115 -6.57 -11.17 -4.47
C GLU A 115 -7.99 -11.39 -3.93
N GLU A 116 -8.51 -10.38 -3.23
CA GLU A 116 -9.89 -10.35 -2.75
C GLU A 116 -10.54 -9.07 -3.28
N GLN A 117 -11.75 -9.18 -3.84
CA GLN A 117 -12.53 -8.03 -4.32
C GLN A 117 -13.97 -8.09 -3.80
N LEU A 118 -14.59 -6.92 -3.64
CA LEU A 118 -16.03 -6.83 -3.40
C LEU A 118 -16.77 -7.26 -4.67
N SER A 119 -17.81 -8.09 -4.51
CA SER A 119 -18.69 -8.49 -5.61
C SER A 119 -19.30 -7.25 -6.30
N ASN A 120 -19.45 -7.31 -7.64
CA ASN A 120 -20.04 -6.25 -8.47
C ASN A 120 -21.51 -5.94 -8.13
N ASN A 121 -22.13 -6.74 -7.27
CA ASN A 121 -23.41 -6.39 -6.65
C ASN A 121 -23.13 -5.57 -5.39
N PRO A 122 -23.25 -4.22 -5.43
CA PRO A 122 -23.04 -3.42 -4.24
C PRO A 122 -24.05 -3.88 -3.19
N PRO A 123 -23.59 -4.42 -2.05
CA PRO A 123 -24.48 -4.67 -0.94
C PRO A 123 -25.02 -3.31 -0.52
N LYS A 124 -26.32 -3.28 -0.18
CA LYS A 124 -26.87 -2.12 0.53
C LYS A 124 -26.00 -1.93 1.76
N ILE A 125 -25.18 -0.89 1.78
CA ILE A 125 -24.43 -0.48 2.96
C ILE A 125 -25.53 -0.18 3.98
N GLN A 126 -25.85 -1.17 4.83
CA GLN A 126 -26.66 -0.93 5.99
C GLN A 126 -25.77 -0.11 6.89
N SER A 127 -25.91 1.20 6.78
CA SER A 127 -25.43 2.13 7.77
C SER A 127 -26.04 1.69 9.10
N SER A 128 -25.30 0.90 9.87
CA SER A 128 -25.61 0.74 11.29
C SER A 128 -25.70 2.14 11.87
N ASP A 129 -26.77 2.43 12.61
CA ASP A 129 -27.19 3.75 13.11
C ASP A 129 -26.10 4.61 13.79
N GLU A 130 -24.91 4.07 14.03
CA GLU A 130 -23.71 4.81 14.44
C GLU A 130 -23.06 5.69 13.36
N SER A 131 -23.42 5.52 12.07
CA SER A 131 -22.91 6.39 10.99
C SER A 131 -23.38 7.85 11.10
N SER A 132 -24.34 8.13 11.97
CA SER A 132 -24.90 9.46 12.23
C SER A 132 -23.96 10.40 13.02
N LYS A 133 -22.80 9.91 13.51
CA LYS A 133 -21.86 10.70 14.32
C LYS A 133 -20.47 10.96 13.73
N LEU A 134 -20.09 10.35 12.61
CA LEU A 134 -18.77 10.61 12.03
C LEU A 134 -18.87 11.53 10.81
N GLN A 135 -18.42 12.77 10.98
CA GLN A 135 -17.83 13.54 9.89
C GLN A 135 -16.60 12.77 9.38
N THR A 136 -16.81 11.79 8.51
CA THR A 136 -15.70 11.00 7.97
C THR A 136 -14.98 11.83 6.91
N SER A 137 -13.70 12.14 7.10
CA SER A 137 -12.80 12.67 6.05
C SER A 137 -12.47 11.61 4.98
N ALA A 138 -13.33 10.59 4.84
CA ALA A 138 -13.17 9.51 3.88
C ALA A 138 -13.35 10.05 2.47
N THR A 139 -12.43 9.66 1.60
CA THR A 139 -12.44 10.01 0.17
C THR A 139 -12.59 8.78 -0.71
N HIS A 140 -12.22 7.60 -0.18
CA HIS A 140 -12.22 6.34 -0.91
C HIS A 140 -12.76 5.21 -0.03
N ILE A 141 -13.17 4.12 -0.69
CA ILE A 141 -13.53 2.85 -0.06
C ILE A 141 -12.60 1.78 -0.65
N ILE A 142 -12.08 0.88 0.20
CA ILE A 142 -11.26 -0.23 -0.26
C ILE A 142 -12.17 -1.30 -0.89
N THR A 143 -12.12 -1.44 -2.21
CA THR A 143 -12.93 -2.41 -2.97
C THR A 143 -12.18 -3.68 -3.33
N GLY A 144 -10.85 -3.66 -3.28
CA GLY A 144 -9.98 -4.79 -3.57
C GLY A 144 -8.73 -4.77 -2.70
N ILE A 145 -8.21 -5.95 -2.36
CA ILE A 145 -6.96 -6.14 -1.63
C ILE A 145 -6.16 -7.25 -2.29
N GLN A 146 -4.92 -6.94 -2.66
CA GLN A 146 -3.91 -7.94 -3.00
C GLN A 146 -3.05 -8.22 -1.77
N THR A 147 -3.00 -9.49 -1.37
CA THR A 147 -2.23 -9.97 -0.22
C THR A 147 -0.94 -10.62 -0.70
N GLY A 148 0.09 -10.49 0.12
CA GLY A 148 1.40 -11.02 -0.19
C GLY A 148 2.45 -10.64 0.84
N ILE A 149 3.70 -10.77 0.43
CA ILE A 149 4.88 -10.39 1.20
C ILE A 149 5.73 -9.40 0.41
N ASP A 150 6.29 -8.43 1.13
CA ASP A 150 7.33 -7.54 0.65
C ASP A 150 8.55 -7.68 1.54
N ILE A 151 9.72 -7.86 0.93
CA ILE A 151 11.00 -8.01 1.60
C ILE A 151 11.99 -7.03 0.97
N ILE A 152 12.63 -6.22 1.82
CA ILE A 152 13.78 -5.42 1.44
C ILE A 152 14.98 -5.80 2.30
N ILE A 153 16.11 -6.08 1.66
CA ILE A 153 17.37 -6.40 2.32
C ILE A 153 18.40 -5.37 1.87
N VAL A 154 19.06 -4.75 2.85
CA VAL A 154 20.24 -3.91 2.63
C VAL A 154 21.46 -4.74 2.96
N LEU A 155 22.33 -4.97 1.98
CA LEU A 155 23.59 -5.68 2.17
C LEU A 155 24.76 -4.73 1.95
N GLU A 156 25.70 -4.73 2.87
CA GLU A 156 27.00 -4.08 2.71
C GLU A 156 28.02 -5.13 2.27
N LEU A 157 28.62 -4.93 1.10
CA LEU A 157 29.67 -5.79 0.58
C LEU A 157 31.00 -5.45 1.26
N PRO A 158 31.87 -6.45 1.48
CA PRO A 158 33.19 -6.19 2.05
C PRO A 158 34.00 -5.24 1.16
N PHE A 159 34.59 -4.22 1.78
CA PHE A 159 35.61 -3.39 1.14
C PHE A 159 36.94 -4.17 1.13
N ASN A 160 37.39 -4.63 -0.03
CA ASN A 160 38.74 -5.15 -0.16
C ASN A 160 39.71 -3.95 -0.16
N LYS A 161 40.43 -3.74 0.95
CA LYS A 161 41.65 -2.92 0.98
C LYS A 161 42.83 -3.71 0.45
#